data_AF-A0A957VMF4-F1
#
_entry.id   AF-A0A957VMF4-F1
#
_cell.length_a   1.000
_cell.length_b   1.000
_cell.length_c   1.000
_cell.angle_alpha   90.00
_cell.angle_beta   90.00
_cell.angle_gamma   90.00
#
_symmetry.space_group_name_H-M   'P 1'
#
loop_
_entity.id
_entity.type
_entity.pdbx_description
1 polymer ?
#
loop_
_entity_poly.entity_id
_entity_poly.type
_entity_poly.pdbx_seq_one_letter_code
_entity_poly.pdbx_strand_id
1 'polypeptide(L)'
;MSYQEVLDRCLTALDQGATIEECIRQYPDYRAELEHALRLVQELRRAPKPQMSAHTFAETRAAMRARALLQQQTHAHRGAPGLPSAALPGE
;
A
#
# COMPACT_ATOMS: atom_id res chain seq x y z
N MET A 1 -5.54 1.98 30.36
CA MET A 1 -5.42 1.56 28.96
C MET A 1 -6.47 2.33 28.17
N SER A 2 -6.07 2.99 27.09
CA SER A 2 -6.95 3.82 26.26
C SER A 2 -7.80 2.97 25.31
N TYR A 3 -8.93 3.54 24.84
CA TYR A 3 -9.78 2.90 23.83
C TYR A 3 -9.01 2.47 22.58
N GLN A 4 -8.10 3.30 22.06
CA GLN A 4 -7.33 2.99 20.85
C GLN A 4 -6.45 1.76 21.02
N GLU A 5 -5.77 1.63 22.17
CA GLU A 5 -4.92 0.47 22.46
C GLU A 5 -5.76 -0.81 22.63
N VAL A 6 -6.95 -0.70 23.23
CA VAL A 6 -7.88 -1.81 23.38
C VAL A 6 -8.41 -2.26 22.01
N LEU A 7 -8.82 -1.31 21.17
CA LEU A 7 -9.29 -1.58 19.82
C LEU A 7 -8.20 -2.28 18.99
N ASP A 8 -6.97 -1.78 19.00
CA ASP A 8 -5.84 -2.37 18.28
C ASP A 8 -5.58 -3.84 18.69
N ARG A 9 -5.66 -4.13 20.00
CA ARG A 9 -5.58 -5.50 20.52
C ARG A 9 -6.73 -6.37 20.05
N CYS A 10 -7.96 -5.86 20.09
CA CYS A 10 -9.12 -6.59 19.61
C CYS A 10 -9.01 -6.90 18.10
N LEU A 11 -8.55 -5.96 17.28
CA LEU A 11 -8.33 -6.17 15.85
C LEU A 11 -7.28 -7.26 15.60
N THR A 12 -6.17 -7.22 16.34
CA THR A 12 -5.14 -8.26 16.27
C THR A 12 -5.68 -9.64 16.67
N ALA A 13 -6.51 -9.70 17.71
CA ALA A 13 -7.12 -10.96 18.14
C ALA A 13 -8.11 -11.50 17.10
N LEU A 14 -8.92 -10.63 16.47
CA LEU A 14 -9.80 -11.02 15.37
C LEU A 14 -9.03 -11.58 14.16
N ASP A 15 -7.86 -11.01 13.83
CA ASP A 15 -6.98 -11.54 12.79
C ASP A 15 -6.41 -12.94 13.12
N GLN A 16 -6.29 -13.27 14.41
CA GLN A 16 -5.88 -14.57 14.90
C GLN A 16 -7.04 -15.57 15.04
N GLY A 17 -8.27 -15.16 14.73
CA GLY A 17 -9.47 -16.01 14.76
C GLY A 17 -10.35 -15.88 16.00
N ALA A 18 -10.08 -14.90 16.88
CA ALA A 18 -11.00 -14.59 17.97
C ALA A 18 -12.34 -14.04 17.43
N THR A 19 -13.36 -14.11 18.28
CA THR A 19 -14.70 -13.55 18.03
C THR A 19 -14.83 -12.15 18.64
N ILE A 20 -15.84 -11.41 18.16
CA ILE A 20 -16.17 -10.08 18.69
C ILE A 20 -16.60 -10.19 20.15
N GLU A 21 -17.36 -11.23 20.49
CA GLU A 21 -17.85 -11.52 21.83
C GLU A 21 -16.70 -11.77 22.81
N GLU A 22 -15.66 -12.49 22.39
CA GLU A 22 -14.45 -12.71 23.20
C GLU A 22 -13.68 -11.42 23.45
N CYS A 23 -13.57 -10.57 22.43
CA CYS A 23 -12.93 -9.26 22.53
C CYS A 23 -13.68 -8.35 23.52
N ILE A 24 -15.01 -8.27 23.39
CA ILE A 24 -15.85 -7.45 24.28
C ILE A 24 -15.80 -7.97 25.72
N ARG A 25 -15.80 -9.29 25.92
CA ARG A 25 -15.74 -9.91 27.25
C ARG A 25 -14.44 -9.58 27.98
N GLN A 26 -13.33 -9.39 27.26
CA GLN A 26 -12.05 -8.97 27.86
C GLN A 26 -12.03 -7.51 28.29
N TYR A 27 -12.84 -6.64 27.65
CA TYR A 27 -12.82 -5.20 27.87
C TYR A 27 -14.25 -4.64 28.05
N PRO A 28 -14.93 -4.99 29.16
CA PRO A 28 -16.33 -4.64 29.37
C PRO A 28 -16.57 -3.12 29.47
N ASP A 29 -15.58 -2.36 29.96
CA ASP A 29 -15.67 -0.90 30.10
C ASP A 29 -15.87 -0.17 28.76
N TYR A 30 -15.42 -0.77 27.66
CA TYR A 30 -15.53 -0.22 26.30
C TYR A 30 -16.57 -0.93 25.44
N ARG A 31 -17.43 -1.78 26.04
CA ARG A 31 -18.34 -2.69 25.33
C ARG A 31 -19.14 -2.03 24.21
N ALA A 32 -19.84 -0.92 24.52
CA ALA A 32 -20.74 -0.29 23.56
C ALA A 32 -20.00 0.25 22.33
N GLU A 33 -18.82 0.82 22.55
CA GLU A 33 -18.01 1.47 21.51
C GLU A 33 -17.20 0.43 20.70
N LEU A 34 -16.69 -0.61 21.37
CA LEU A 34 -16.05 -1.76 20.71
C LEU A 34 -17.03 -2.55 19.86
N GLU A 35 -18.24 -2.79 20.34
CA GLU A 35 -19.24 -3.57 19.60
C GLU A 35 -19.54 -2.94 18.24
N HIS A 36 -19.71 -1.62 18.19
CA HIS A 36 -19.93 -0.90 16.94
C HIS A 36 -18.71 -0.95 16.02
N ALA A 37 -17.52 -0.63 16.55
CA ALA A 37 -16.29 -0.59 15.75
C ALA A 37 -15.93 -1.97 15.16
N LEU A 38 -16.01 -3.02 15.97
CA LEU A 38 -15.66 -4.38 15.54
C LEU A 38 -16.65 -4.95 14.52
N ARG A 39 -17.96 -4.65 14.66
CA ARG A 39 -18.96 -5.00 13.64
C ARG A 39 -18.69 -4.29 12.32
N LEU A 40 -18.39 -2.99 12.35
CA LEU A 40 -18.05 -2.23 11.15
C LEU A 40 -16.83 -2.82 10.42
N VAL A 41 -15.79 -3.19 11.18
CA VAL A 41 -14.60 -3.84 10.63
C VAL A 41 -14.94 -5.18 10.00
N GLN A 42 -15.80 -5.98 10.63
CA GLN A 42 -16.22 -7.26 10.06
C GLN A 42 -16.96 -7.09 8.73
N GLU A 43 -17.86 -6.10 8.64
CA GLU A 43 -18.56 -5.77 7.39
C GLU A 43 -17.59 -5.27 6.31
N LEU A 44 -16.64 -4.42 6.66
CA LEU A 44 -15.62 -3.94 5.73
C LEU A 44 -14.71 -5.08 5.21
N ARG A 45 -14.41 -6.06 6.07
CA ARG A 45 -13.62 -7.25 5.70
C ARG A 45 -14.40 -8.21 4.78
N ARG A 46 -15.73 -8.25 4.90
CA ARG A 46 -16.62 -9.03 4.02
C ARG A 46 -16.89 -8.35 2.69
N ALA A 47 -16.77 -7.02 2.64
CA ALA A 47 -17.01 -6.26 1.42
C ALA A 47 -16.05 -6.71 0.30
N PRO A 48 -16.53 -6.76 -0.96
CA PRO A 48 -15.68 -7.07 -2.09
C PRO A 48 -14.55 -6.04 -2.17
N LYS A 49 -13.31 -6.51 -2.26
CA LYS A 49 -12.17 -5.61 -2.47
C LYS A 49 -12.38 -4.85 -3.78
N PRO A 50 -12.22 -3.51 -3.80
CA PRO A 50 -12.31 -2.76 -5.03
C PRO A 50 -11.27 -3.30 -6.02
N GLN A 51 -11.74 -3.77 -7.17
CA GLN A 51 -10.89 -4.26 -8.24
C GLN A 51 -10.80 -3.22 -9.34
N MET A 52 -9.59 -2.99 -9.84
CA MET A 52 -9.38 -2.17 -11.02
C MET A 52 -9.78 -2.96 -12.26
N SER A 53 -10.37 -2.28 -13.25
CA SER A 53 -10.70 -2.95 -14.52
C SER A 53 -9.41 -3.47 -15.19
N ALA A 54 -9.52 -4.60 -15.89
CA ALA A 54 -8.38 -5.19 -16.60
C ALA A 54 -7.77 -4.21 -17.62
N HIS A 55 -8.62 -3.40 -18.26
CA HIS A 55 -8.20 -2.36 -19.20
C HIS A 55 -7.36 -1.29 -18.52
N THR A 56 -7.89 -0.67 -17.47
CA THR A 56 -7.19 0.38 -16.71
C THR A 56 -5.87 -0.15 -16.15
N PHE A 57 -5.85 -1.42 -15.72
CA PHE A 57 -4.64 -2.07 -15.26
C PHE A 57 -3.57 -2.22 -16.35
N ALA A 58 -3.96 -2.65 -17.54
CA ALA A 58 -3.05 -2.74 -18.67
C ALA A 58 -2.50 -1.37 -19.08
N GLU A 59 -3.36 -0.35 -19.16
CA GLU A 59 -2.99 1.04 -19.47
C GLU A 59 -2.00 1.60 -18.46
N THR A 60 -2.30 1.46 -17.17
CA THR A 60 -1.46 1.96 -16.08
C THR A 60 -0.09 1.28 -16.12
N ARG A 61 -0.06 -0.03 -16.35
CA ARG A 61 1.18 -0.81 -16.48
C ARG A 61 2.01 -0.36 -17.69
N ALA A 62 1.38 -0.12 -18.83
CA ALA A 62 2.06 0.36 -20.04
C ALA A 62 2.66 1.76 -19.81
N ALA A 63 1.90 2.68 -19.22
CA ALA A 63 2.37 4.01 -18.87
C ALA A 63 3.56 3.98 -17.89
N MET A 64 3.50 3.10 -16.87
CA MET A 64 4.62 2.92 -15.93
C MET A 64 5.89 2.43 -16.64
N ARG A 65 5.77 1.48 -17.56
CA ARG A 65 6.93 0.98 -18.33
C ARG A 65 7.54 2.07 -19.22
N ALA A 66 6.71 2.85 -19.92
CA ALA A 66 7.18 3.95 -20.76
C ALA A 66 7.97 4.99 -19.94
N ARG A 67 7.47 5.34 -18.74
CA ARG A 67 8.17 6.24 -17.81
C ARG A 67 9.51 5.68 -17.32
N ALA A 68 9.57 4.39 -17.00
CA ALA A 68 10.81 3.75 -16.55
C ALA A 68 11.91 3.80 -17.63
N LEU A 69 11.56 3.56 -18.90
CA LEU A 69 12.51 3.62 -20.02
C LEU A 69 13.08 5.04 -20.21
N LEU A 70 12.22 6.06 -20.12
CA LEU A 70 12.66 7.46 -20.21
C LEU A 70 13.62 7.83 -19.06
N GLN A 71 13.34 7.36 -17.84
CA GLN A 71 14.24 7.58 -16.70
C GLN A 71 15.61 6.93 -16.91
N GLN A 72 15.66 5.70 -17.40
CA GLN A 72 16.93 5.01 -17.68
C GLN A 72 17.81 5.77 -18.67
N GLN A 73 17.21 6.35 -19.72
CA GLN A 73 17.94 7.13 -20.72
C GLN A 73 18.52 8.42 -20.11
N THR A 74 17.75 9.12 -19.27
CA THR A 74 18.24 10.33 -18.59
C THR A 74 19.38 10.04 -17.60
N HIS A 75 19.35 8.89 -16.91
CA HIS A 75 20.44 8.47 -16.04
C HIS A 75 21.67 7.99 -16.81
N ALA A 76 21.49 7.27 -17.92
CA ALA A 76 22.59 6.85 -18.79
C ALA A 76 23.34 8.03 -19.40
N HIS A 77 22.64 9.11 -19.75
CA HIS A 77 23.27 10.31 -20.32
C HIS A 77 23.95 11.21 -19.29
N ARG A 78 23.63 11.10 -17.99
CA ARG A 78 24.28 11.85 -16.90
C ARG A 78 25.54 11.18 -16.34
N GLY A 79 25.81 9.92 -16.74
CA GLY A 79 26.92 9.10 -16.26
C GLY A 79 28.13 9.01 -17.19
N ALA A 80 28.24 9.84 -18.24
CA ALA A 80 29.43 9.88 -19.10
C ALA A 80 30.42 10.95 -18.58
N PRO A 81 31.50 10.58 -17.86
CA PRO A 81 32.55 11.52 -17.52
C PRO A 81 33.43 11.79 -18.75
N GLY A 82 33.54 13.07 -19.11
CA GLY A 82 34.73 13.64 -19.73
C GLY A 82 34.98 13.32 -21.21
N LEU A 83 34.79 14.33 -22.07
CA LEU A 83 35.56 14.47 -23.32
C LEU A 83 37.05 14.64 -22.99
N PRO A 84 37.94 14.16 -23.86
CA PRO A 84 38.81 15.10 -24.58
C PRO A 84 38.63 14.93 -26.10
N SER A 85 38.26 15.99 -26.82
CA SER A 85 39.16 17.02 -27.39
C SER A 85 40.11 16.50 -28.47
N ALA A 86 39.81 16.97 -29.69
CA ALA A 86 40.69 17.17 -30.85
C ALA A 86 41.20 15.94 -31.64
N ALA A 87 40.78 15.86 -32.92
CA ALA A 87 41.63 16.17 -34.07
C ALA A 87 40.78 16.20 -35.35
N LEU A 88 40.79 17.34 -36.07
CA LEU A 88 40.23 17.47 -37.41
C LEU A 88 41.17 16.78 -38.43
N PRO A 89 40.64 16.23 -39.55
CA PRO A 89 41.46 15.60 -40.58
C PRO A 89 42.12 16.66 -41.49
N GLY A 90 43.42 16.52 -41.73
CA GLY A 90 44.19 17.26 -42.72
C GLY A 90 44.72 16.31 -43.79
N GLU A 91 44.17 16.49 -45.00
CA GLU A 91 44.73 16.34 -46.36
C GLU A 91 45.44 15.04 -46.79
#